data_AF-A0A9E3A3K9-F1
#
_entry.id   AF-A0A9E3A3K9-F1
#
_cell.length_a   1.000
_cell.length_b   1.000
_cell.length_c   1.000
_cell.angle_alpha   90.00
_cell.angle_beta   90.00
_cell.angle_gamma   90.00
#
_symmetry.space_group_name_H-M   'P 1'
#
loop_
_entity.id
_entity.type
_entity.pdbx_description
1 polymer ?
#
loop_
_entity_poly.entity_id
_entity_poly.type
_entity_poly.pdbx_seq_one_letter_code
_entity_poly.pdbx_strand_id
1 'polypeptide(L)'
;MDIRNHEIRNITITPEILKLIAQIDEFKGRWEVIESLAPEKLTSLRRIATIESVGSSTRIEGAKLSDKEVEKLLSGVKAKSFASRDEQEVAGYADAMD
;
A
#
# COMPACT_ATOMS: atom_id res chain seq x y z
N MET A 1 31.39 1.13 -2.89
CA MET A 1 30.25 1.34 -3.80
C MET A 1 29.68 2.69 -3.43
N ASP A 2 29.85 3.66 -4.31
CA ASP A 2 29.77 5.08 -4.00
C ASP A 2 28.39 5.61 -4.41
N ILE A 3 27.57 5.98 -3.42
CA ILE A 3 26.18 6.43 -3.60
C ILE A 3 26.15 7.94 -3.87
N ARG A 4 27.08 8.42 -4.69
CA ARG A 4 27.18 9.83 -5.07
C ARG A 4 25.87 10.28 -5.72
N ASN A 5 25.16 11.16 -5.01
CA ASN A 5 24.17 12.13 -5.48
C ASN A 5 23.76 11.95 -6.94
N HIS A 6 22.65 11.24 -7.17
CA HIS A 6 21.94 11.40 -8.43
C HIS A 6 21.50 12.86 -8.50
N GLU A 7 22.10 13.57 -9.43
CA GLU A 7 21.86 14.98 -9.69
C GLU A 7 20.36 15.19 -9.98
N ILE A 8 19.62 15.70 -8.98
CA ILE A 8 18.31 16.31 -9.21
C ILE A 8 18.56 17.64 -9.93
N ARG A 9 18.98 17.56 -11.19
CA ARG A 9 19.22 18.74 -12.02
C ARG A 9 18.01 18.94 -12.93
N ASN A 10 17.33 20.05 -12.68
CA ASN A 10 16.16 20.59 -13.39
C ASN A 10 14.84 19.83 -13.20
N ILE A 11 14.30 19.83 -11.99
CA ILE A 11 12.84 19.68 -11.81
C ILE A 11 12.18 21.03 -12.10
N THR A 12 11.48 21.13 -13.23
CA THR A 12 10.63 22.28 -13.52
C THR A 12 9.30 22.12 -12.79
N ILE A 13 9.05 22.93 -11.76
CA ILE A 13 7.76 22.96 -11.07
C ILE A 13 6.80 23.81 -11.90
N THR A 14 5.84 23.16 -12.55
CA THR A 14 4.74 23.86 -13.24
C THR A 14 3.61 24.19 -12.26
N PRO A 15 2.70 25.11 -12.60
CA PRO A 15 1.51 25.38 -11.79
C PRO A 15 0.65 24.13 -11.52
N GLU A 16 0.60 23.18 -12.46
CA GLU A 16 -0.11 21.91 -12.30
C GLU A 16 0.57 21.03 -11.24
N ILE A 17 1.90 20.92 -11.29
CA ILE A 17 2.67 20.19 -10.27
C ILE A 17 2.48 20.85 -8.91
N LEU A 18 2.54 22.17 -8.83
CA LEU A 18 2.33 22.90 -7.58
C LEU A 18 0.92 22.68 -7.03
N LYS A 19 -0.10 22.65 -7.89
CA LYS A 19 -1.48 22.34 -7.50
C LYS A 19 -1.60 20.92 -6.95
N LEU A 20 -0.97 19.93 -7.58
CA LEU A 20 -0.96 18.55 -7.09
C LEU A 20 -0.27 18.43 -5.73
N ILE A 21 0.88 19.09 -5.55
CA ILE A 21 1.60 19.14 -4.28
C ILE A 21 0.71 19.76 -3.19
N ALA A 22 0.06 20.89 -3.48
CA ALA A 22 -0.84 21.54 -2.53
C ALA A 22 -2.03 20.65 -2.14
N GLN A 23 -2.61 19.91 -3.09
CA GLN A 23 -3.69 18.96 -2.80
C GLN A 23 -3.21 17.81 -1.91
N ILE A 24 -1.99 17.31 -2.14
CA ILE A 24 -1.37 16.28 -1.29
C ILE A 24 -1.15 16.83 0.12
N ASP A 25 -0.60 18.04 0.26
CA ASP A 25 -0.36 18.66 1.57
C ASP A 25 -1.65 18.92 2.34
N GLU A 26 -2.71 19.40 1.67
CA GLU A 26 -4.02 19.59 2.29
C GLU A 26 -4.62 18.26 2.76
N PHE A 27 -4.46 17.20 1.96
CA PHE A 27 -4.87 15.85 2.36
C PHE A 27 -4.08 15.35 3.58
N LYS A 28 -2.75 15.53 3.58
CA LYS A 28 -1.88 15.15 4.72
C LYS A 28 -2.30 15.84 6.01
N GLY A 29 -2.57 17.14 5.97
CA GLY A 29 -3.05 17.88 7.14
C GLY A 29 -4.38 17.34 7.69
N ARG A 30 -5.34 16.98 6.81
CA ARG A 30 -6.57 16.30 7.25
C ARG A 30 -6.30 14.89 7.78
N TRP A 31 -5.39 14.17 7.16
CA TRP A 31 -5.05 12.80 7.53
C TRP A 31 -4.44 12.72 8.93
N GLU A 32 -3.51 13.62 9.27
CA GLU A 32 -2.91 13.73 10.61
C GLU A 32 -3.98 13.92 11.70
N VAL A 33 -5.01 14.72 11.42
CA VAL A 33 -6.15 14.89 12.34
C VAL A 33 -6.96 13.61 12.47
N ILE A 34 -7.24 12.91 11.36
CA ILE A 34 -8.00 11.65 11.37
C ILE A 34 -7.25 10.55 12.14
N GLU A 35 -5.92 10.50 12.04
CA GLU A 35 -5.08 9.56 12.75
C GLU A 35 -5.20 9.68 14.27
N SER A 36 -5.31 10.90 14.76
CA SER A 36 -5.54 11.14 16.19
C SER A 36 -6.96 10.82 16.66
N LEU A 37 -7.97 10.94 15.79
CA LEU A 37 -9.39 10.88 16.16
C LEU A 37 -10.06 9.53 15.90
N ALA A 38 -9.53 8.72 14.98
CA ALA A 38 -10.20 7.49 14.54
C ALA A 38 -9.21 6.36 14.16
N PRO A 39 -8.37 5.88 15.09
CA PRO A 39 -7.36 4.85 14.82
C PRO A 39 -7.96 3.53 14.30
N GLU A 40 -9.16 3.15 14.73
CA GLU A 40 -9.82 1.93 14.25
C GLU A 40 -10.26 2.04 12.79
N LYS A 41 -10.74 3.22 12.36
CA LYS A 41 -11.09 3.46 10.95
C LYS A 41 -9.85 3.41 10.07
N LEU A 42 -8.72 3.93 10.55
CA LEU A 42 -7.45 3.83 9.83
C LEU A 42 -6.94 2.40 9.73
N THR A 43 -7.08 1.61 10.80
CA THR A 43 -6.74 0.18 10.78
C THR A 43 -7.57 -0.57 9.74
N SER A 44 -8.88 -0.28 9.64
CA SER A 44 -9.74 -0.86 8.60
C SER A 44 -9.35 -0.40 7.20
N LEU A 45 -9.07 0.89 6.99
CA LEU A 45 -8.65 1.43 5.70
C LEU A 45 -7.31 0.85 5.25
N ARG A 46 -6.34 0.71 6.18
CA ARG A 46 -5.05 0.06 5.92
C ARG A 46 -5.27 -1.37 5.45
N ARG A 47 -6.11 -2.13 6.15
CA ARG A 47 -6.44 -3.51 5.77
C ARG A 47 -7.06 -3.60 4.38
N ILE A 48 -8.03 -2.74 4.05
CA ILE A 48 -8.66 -2.69 2.72
C ILE A 48 -7.62 -2.34 1.65
N ALA A 49 -6.81 -1.30 1.89
CA ALA A 49 -5.77 -0.87 0.94
C ALA A 49 -4.72 -1.96 0.69
N THR A 50 -4.31 -2.69 1.73
CA THR A 50 -3.41 -3.86 1.60
C THR A 50 -4.07 -4.95 0.76
N ILE A 51 -5.33 -5.33 1.04
CA ILE A 51 -6.05 -6.35 0.26
C ILE A 51 -6.12 -5.97 -1.22
N GLU A 52 -6.55 -4.74 -1.51
CA GLU A 52 -6.72 -4.23 -2.88
C GLU A 52 -5.37 -4.14 -3.61
N SER A 53 -4.34 -3.59 -2.95
CA SER A 53 -3.00 -3.45 -3.54
C SER A 53 -2.43 -4.82 -3.91
N VAL A 54 -2.48 -5.75 -2.96
CA VAL A 54 -1.93 -7.10 -3.09
C VAL A 54 -2.71 -7.94 -4.11
N GLY A 55 -4.04 -7.91 -4.05
CA GLY A 55 -4.90 -8.62 -5.01
C GLY A 55 -4.73 -8.08 -6.43
N SER A 56 -4.57 -6.76 -6.59
CA SER A 56 -4.37 -6.14 -7.90
C SER A 56 -3.01 -6.47 -8.52
N SER A 57 -1.92 -6.35 -7.75
CA SER A 57 -0.57 -6.65 -8.24
C SER A 57 -0.42 -8.13 -8.62
N THR A 58 -0.92 -9.03 -7.79
CA THR A 58 -0.86 -10.48 -8.06
C THR A 58 -1.72 -10.86 -9.27
N ARG A 59 -2.88 -10.23 -9.49
CA ARG A 59 -3.70 -10.47 -10.70
C ARG A 59 -3.06 -9.97 -11.99
N ILE A 60 -2.30 -8.87 -11.95
CA ILE A 60 -1.49 -8.43 -13.10
C ILE A 60 -0.47 -9.51 -13.50
N GLU A 61 0.04 -10.25 -12.51
CA GLU A 61 1.00 -11.34 -12.70
C GLU A 61 0.34 -12.71 -12.98
N GLY A 62 -0.99 -12.79 -13.01
CA GLY A 62 -1.77 -13.96 -13.39
C GLY A 62 -2.37 -14.77 -12.24
N ALA A 63 -2.28 -14.28 -11.00
CA ALA A 63 -2.95 -14.89 -9.84
C ALA A 63 -4.47 -14.86 -10.00
N LYS A 64 -5.15 -15.85 -9.40
CA LYS A 64 -6.62 -16.03 -9.55
C LYS A 64 -7.42 -15.71 -8.29
N LEU A 65 -6.74 -15.32 -7.21
CA LEU A 65 -7.38 -15.02 -5.93
C LEU A 65 -8.30 -13.79 -6.05
N SER A 66 -9.50 -13.93 -5.51
CA SER A 66 -10.45 -12.83 -5.30
C SER A 66 -10.10 -12.04 -4.04
N ASP A 67 -10.61 -10.82 -3.92
CA ASP A 67 -10.32 -9.96 -2.76
C ASP A 67 -10.81 -10.58 -1.43
N LYS A 68 -11.87 -11.39 -1.49
CA LYS A 68 -12.36 -12.17 -0.34
C LYS A 68 -11.40 -13.28 0.08
N GLU A 69 -10.72 -13.90 -0.87
CA GLU A 69 -9.72 -14.94 -0.59
C GLU A 69 -8.43 -14.31 -0.06
N VAL A 70 -8.02 -13.18 -0.61
CA VAL A 70 -6.92 -12.35 -0.08
C VAL A 70 -7.24 -11.91 1.35
N GLU A 71 -8.43 -11.37 1.61
CA GLU A 71 -8.86 -10.96 2.95
C GLU A 71 -8.84 -12.12 3.96
N LYS A 72 -9.34 -13.30 3.56
CA LYS A 72 -9.32 -14.50 4.40
C LYS A 72 -7.90 -14.93 4.72
N LEU A 73 -6.99 -14.85 3.75
CA LEU A 73 -5.58 -15.17 3.94
C LEU A 73 -4.91 -14.21 4.92
N LEU A 74 -5.14 -12.90 4.74
CA LEU A 74 -4.64 -11.83 5.61
C LEU A 74 -5.27 -11.86 7.01
N SER A 75 -6.49 -12.41 7.15
CA SER A 75 -7.10 -12.67 8.45
C SER A 75 -6.49 -13.87 9.19
N GLY A 76 -5.76 -14.72 8.46
CA GLY A 76 -5.28 -16.02 8.90
C GLY A 76 -3.76 -16.17 8.94
N VAL A 77 -2.97 -15.08 8.92
CA VAL A 77 -1.49 -15.03 8.80
C VAL A 77 -0.71 -15.74 9.94
N LYS A 78 -1.39 -16.55 10.76
CA LYS A 78 -0.76 -17.62 11.57
C LYS A 78 -0.79 -18.99 10.89
N ALA A 79 -1.20 -19.08 9.62
CA ALA A 79 -1.19 -20.32 8.85
C ALA A 79 0.27 -20.77 8.64
N LYS A 80 0.65 -21.89 9.27
CA LYS A 80 2.02 -22.45 9.23
C LYS A 80 2.44 -22.97 7.84
N SER A 81 1.54 -23.01 6.86
CA SER A 81 1.83 -23.42 5.49
C SER A 81 0.81 -22.82 4.52
N PHE A 82 1.31 -22.19 3.45
CA PHE A 82 0.51 -21.73 2.32
C PHE A 82 0.40 -22.83 1.26
N ALA A 83 -0.78 -22.99 0.67
CA ALA A 83 -1.09 -24.05 -0.29
C ALA A 83 -0.69 -23.70 -1.72
N SER A 84 -0.48 -22.42 -2.04
CA SER A 84 -0.08 -21.97 -3.36
C SER A 84 0.95 -20.83 -3.32
N ARG A 85 1.60 -20.60 -4.47
CA ARG A 85 2.52 -19.47 -4.66
C ARG A 85 1.78 -18.13 -4.50
N ASP A 86 0.59 -18.01 -5.05
CA ASP A 86 -0.26 -16.80 -4.94
C ASP A 86 -0.52 -16.46 -3.46
N GLU A 87 -0.80 -17.47 -2.63
CA GLU A 87 -1.00 -17.29 -1.19
C GLU A 87 0.27 -16.79 -0.46
N GLN A 88 1.45 -17.30 -0.85
CA GLN A 88 2.74 -16.86 -0.29
C GLN A 88 3.06 -15.41 -0.67
N GLU A 89 2.79 -15.02 -1.91
CA GLU A 89 3.02 -13.65 -2.40
C GLU A 89 2.09 -12.66 -1.69
N VAL A 90 0.83 -13.03 -1.49
CA VAL A 90 -0.14 -12.22 -0.76
C VAL A 90 0.30 -11.98 0.69
N ALA A 91 0.70 -13.04 1.39
CA ALA A 91 1.16 -12.95 2.77
C ALA A 91 2.47 -12.14 2.89
N GLY A 92 3.45 -12.40 2.01
CA GLY A 92 4.74 -11.70 2.05
C GLY A 92 4.62 -10.20 1.77
N TYR A 93 3.68 -9.79 0.91
CA TYR A 93 3.43 -8.38 0.66
C TYR A 93 2.78 -7.68 1.86
N ALA A 94 1.84 -8.36 2.54
CA ALA A 94 1.24 -7.82 3.76
C ALA A 94 2.25 -7.71 4.91
N ASP A 95 3.11 -8.73 5.09
CA ASP A 95 4.20 -8.69 6.08
C ASP A 95 5.19 -7.53 5.81
N ALA A 96 5.39 -7.14 4.55
CA ALA A 96 6.24 -6.00 4.19
C ALA A 96 5.58 -4.62 4.43
N MET A 97 4.26 -4.58 4.65
CA MET A 97 3.49 -3.36 4.93
C MET A 97 3.20 -3.13 6.42
N ASP A 98 3.43 -4.14 7.27
CA ASP A 98 3.34 -4.05 8.75
C ASP A 98 4.66 -3.56 9.38
#